data_AF-A0A9Q1QY37-F1
#
_entry.id   AF-A0A9Q1QY37-F1
#
_cell.length_a   1.000
_cell.length_b   1.000
_cell.length_c   1.000
_cell.angle_alpha   90.00
_cell.angle_beta   90.00
_cell.angle_gamma   90.00
#
_symmetry.space_group_name_H-M   'P 1'
#
loop_
_entity.id
_entity.type
_entity.pdbx_description
1 polymer ?
#
loop_
_entity_poly.entity_id
_entity_poly.type
_entity_poly.pdbx_seq_one_letter_code
_entity_poly.pdbx_strand_id
1 'polypeptide(L)'
;MSKKNIETAKVTESNVNTDNLQLEKGEQHVNLEQNKNDQTTMKIDEEVVVDRLQEKPLQIIYPQEDHGSTDGTNHQPQLEVQFIRLYPPLALEEEGLQVYVAYLNKVIAMRSRLEYEQLVEMMSDQQVPGQNQLNFVSCLTNLFKDIVLAIEENDETLRSFCGEDGIVYEICELQEECDSRGSTIINKYMEYRKLAKVTSEINSYKSDLLSVGVEGPDPREIEVYLEEILSLTQLGEDYTAYMISKIRDLSSVDPELGPRATKAFRSGNFSKVVQDITGYYVILEGYFMVENVRKGIKIDELVFDSLTTSMVDDVFYVLQSCCRRSISTSNINSMIAVLSSAVSLLGGEYNEALQQKVREPNLGAKLFTGGVAVQKTGTEIATALNNMDVSSEYALKLRHEIEELLDM
;
A
#
# COMPACT_ATOMS: atom_id res chain seq x y z
N MET A 1 -18.12 82.68 -70.82
CA MET A 1 -16.66 82.70 -71.09
C MET A 1 -15.95 82.11 -69.89
N SER A 2 -15.21 81.03 -70.12
CA SER A 2 -14.11 80.44 -69.33
C SER A 2 -14.01 80.75 -67.83
N LYS A 3 -14.38 79.76 -67.00
CA LYS A 3 -13.72 79.46 -65.72
C LYS A 3 -13.73 77.95 -65.50
N LYS A 4 -12.78 77.25 -66.13
CA LYS A 4 -12.40 75.87 -65.79
C LYS A 4 -10.89 75.86 -65.60
N ASN A 5 -10.47 76.20 -64.39
CA ASN A 5 -9.14 75.99 -63.82
C ASN A 5 -9.34 76.09 -62.32
N ILE A 6 -9.54 74.93 -61.67
CA ILE A 6 -9.27 74.53 -60.26
C ILE A 6 -10.05 73.21 -60.11
N GLU A 7 -9.56 72.13 -60.74
CA GLU A 7 -10.00 70.76 -60.43
C GLU A 7 -8.97 69.78 -60.98
N THR A 8 -7.76 69.80 -60.38
CA THR A 8 -6.70 68.84 -60.74
C THR A 8 -5.73 68.55 -59.59
N ALA A 9 -6.14 68.83 -58.34
CA ALA A 9 -5.29 68.61 -57.16
C ALA A 9 -6.01 67.91 -55.99
N LYS A 10 -7.00 67.05 -56.29
CA LYS A 10 -7.73 66.30 -55.25
C LYS A 10 -7.96 64.81 -55.54
N VAL A 11 -7.33 64.25 -56.58
CA VAL A 11 -7.53 62.86 -56.99
C VAL A 11 -6.30 61.96 -56.71
N THR A 12 -5.17 62.53 -56.28
CA THR A 12 -3.94 61.75 -56.03
C THR A 12 -3.66 61.42 -54.56
N GLU A 13 -4.37 62.00 -53.58
CA GLU A 13 -4.15 61.68 -52.15
C GLU A 13 -5.16 60.68 -51.58
N SER A 14 -6.26 60.38 -52.26
CA SER A 14 -7.26 59.43 -51.76
C SER A 14 -7.01 57.97 -52.14
N ASN A 15 -6.23 57.70 -53.20
CA ASN A 15 -5.96 56.33 -53.65
C ASN A 15 -4.71 55.70 -53.01
N VAL A 16 -3.74 56.49 -52.55
CA VAL A 16 -2.52 55.95 -51.90
C VAL A 16 -2.83 55.43 -50.49
N ASN A 17 -3.85 55.99 -49.82
CA ASN A 17 -4.17 55.62 -48.44
C ASN A 17 -5.10 54.39 -48.34
N THR A 18 -5.89 54.09 -49.38
CA THR A 18 -6.74 52.88 -49.42
C THR A 18 -5.97 51.63 -49.80
N ASP A 19 -4.96 51.75 -50.68
CA ASP A 19 -4.15 50.59 -51.09
C ASP A 19 -3.18 50.16 -49.97
N ASN A 20 -2.60 51.11 -49.24
CA ASN A 20 -1.78 50.81 -48.06
C ASN A 20 -2.59 50.17 -46.92
N LEU A 21 -3.83 50.62 -46.67
CA LEU A 21 -4.70 50.01 -45.66
C LEU A 21 -5.21 48.60 -46.06
N GLN A 22 -5.28 48.28 -47.34
CA GLN A 22 -5.65 46.94 -47.83
C GLN A 22 -4.47 45.97 -47.83
N LEU A 23 -3.26 46.45 -48.13
CA LEU A 23 -2.02 45.67 -48.02
C LEU A 23 -1.69 45.35 -46.55
N GLU A 24 -1.80 46.32 -45.65
CA GLU A 24 -1.51 46.12 -44.22
C GLU A 24 -2.53 45.19 -43.53
N LYS A 25 -3.81 45.24 -43.97
CA LYS A 25 -4.83 44.28 -43.52
C LYS A 25 -4.64 42.89 -44.12
N GLY A 26 -4.17 42.78 -45.37
CA GLY A 26 -3.82 41.52 -46.00
C GLY A 26 -2.63 40.85 -45.32
N GLU A 27 -1.58 41.60 -44.98
CA GLU A 27 -0.40 41.10 -44.26
C GLU A 27 -0.73 40.72 -42.81
N GLN A 28 -1.61 41.45 -42.13
CA GLN A 28 -2.11 41.05 -40.81
C GLN A 28 -2.98 39.79 -40.89
N HIS A 29 -3.85 39.64 -41.89
CA HIS A 29 -4.68 38.44 -42.04
C HIS A 29 -3.85 37.20 -42.41
N VAL A 30 -2.83 37.37 -43.26
CA VAL A 30 -1.88 36.32 -43.64
C VAL A 30 -1.00 35.92 -42.47
N ASN A 31 -0.52 36.87 -41.64
CA ASN A 31 0.19 36.55 -40.40
C ASN A 31 -0.72 35.88 -39.35
N LEU A 32 -1.99 36.26 -39.24
CA LEU A 32 -2.95 35.61 -38.34
C LEU A 32 -3.37 34.21 -38.82
N GLU A 33 -3.45 33.98 -40.13
CA GLU A 33 -3.70 32.65 -40.71
C GLU A 33 -2.47 31.76 -40.70
N GLN A 34 -1.25 32.30 -40.90
CA GLN A 34 -0.01 31.55 -40.72
C GLN A 34 0.25 31.22 -39.26
N ASN A 35 -0.01 32.13 -38.32
CA ASN A 35 0.14 31.84 -36.90
C ASN A 35 -0.95 30.88 -36.37
N LYS A 36 -2.17 30.92 -36.94
CA LYS A 36 -3.19 29.89 -36.69
C LYS A 36 -2.85 28.56 -37.34
N ASN A 37 -2.29 28.55 -38.54
CA ASN A 37 -1.84 27.32 -39.18
C ASN A 37 -0.63 26.76 -38.44
N ASP A 38 0.33 27.54 -37.95
CA ASP A 38 1.46 27.06 -37.16
C ASP A 38 1.02 26.54 -35.79
N GLN A 39 0.07 27.20 -35.10
CA GLN A 39 -0.55 26.68 -33.87
C GLN A 39 -1.43 25.43 -34.10
N THR A 40 -2.06 25.30 -35.28
CA THR A 40 -2.85 24.10 -35.61
C THR A 40 -1.96 22.97 -36.12
N THR A 41 -0.83 23.27 -36.76
CA THR A 41 0.16 22.29 -37.22
C THR A 41 0.98 21.75 -36.05
N MET A 42 1.30 22.55 -35.03
CA MET A 42 1.86 22.06 -33.76
C MET A 42 0.87 21.20 -32.96
N LYS A 43 -0.42 21.55 -32.94
CA LYS A 43 -1.46 20.74 -32.27
C LYS A 43 -1.74 19.40 -32.96
N ILE A 44 -1.59 19.35 -34.28
CA ILE A 44 -1.75 18.10 -35.06
C ILE A 44 -0.52 17.19 -34.90
N ASP A 45 0.64 17.72 -34.49
CA ASP A 45 1.81 16.88 -34.16
C ASP A 45 1.76 16.31 -32.72
N GLU A 46 1.15 16.98 -31.74
CA GLU A 46 0.98 16.44 -30.38
C GLU A 46 0.10 15.19 -30.35
N GLU A 47 -1.08 15.23 -30.98
CA GLU A 47 -2.03 14.10 -30.99
C GLU A 47 -1.44 12.90 -31.75
N VAL A 48 -0.69 13.15 -32.83
CA VAL A 48 -0.02 12.11 -33.61
C VAL A 48 1.26 11.61 -32.93
N VAL A 49 1.98 12.42 -32.16
CA VAL A 49 3.12 11.96 -31.34
C VAL A 49 2.61 11.09 -30.19
N VAL A 50 1.55 11.51 -29.51
CA VAL A 50 0.89 10.71 -28.46
C VAL A 50 0.36 9.41 -29.04
N ASP A 51 -0.35 9.41 -30.18
CA ASP A 51 -0.80 8.18 -30.85
C ASP A 51 0.37 7.29 -31.32
N ARG A 52 1.44 7.88 -31.90
CA ARG A 52 2.62 7.13 -32.35
C ARG A 52 3.43 6.53 -31.19
N LEU A 53 3.45 7.20 -30.03
CA LEU A 53 4.01 6.67 -28.78
C LEU A 53 3.09 5.62 -28.14
N GLN A 54 1.78 5.69 -28.39
CA GLN A 54 0.79 4.78 -27.85
C GLN A 54 0.64 3.46 -28.63
N GLU A 55 0.99 3.42 -29.93
CA GLU A 55 0.69 2.31 -30.85
C GLU A 55 1.69 1.12 -30.83
N LYS A 56 2.81 1.17 -30.10
CA LYS A 56 3.80 0.07 -30.11
C LYS A 56 4.34 -0.30 -28.72
N PRO A 57 3.67 -1.19 -27.98
CA PRO A 57 4.33 -1.85 -26.84
C PRO A 57 5.27 -2.94 -27.39
N LEU A 58 6.40 -3.24 -26.71
CA LEU A 58 6.75 -4.63 -26.32
C LEU A 58 8.20 -4.92 -25.83
N GLN A 59 9.17 -4.00 -25.75
CA GLN A 59 10.55 -4.44 -25.42
C GLN A 59 11.39 -3.57 -24.47
N ILE A 60 10.79 -2.61 -23.77
CA ILE A 60 11.53 -1.41 -23.37
C ILE A 60 12.16 -1.43 -21.96
N ILE A 61 11.87 -2.40 -21.08
CA ILE A 61 12.39 -2.31 -19.67
C ILE A 61 13.37 -3.41 -19.27
N TYR A 62 13.64 -4.42 -20.11
CA TYR A 62 14.72 -5.38 -19.80
C TYR A 62 15.62 -5.60 -21.01
N PRO A 63 16.93 -5.28 -20.94
CA PRO A 63 17.87 -6.04 -21.74
C PRO A 63 17.83 -7.45 -21.17
N GLN A 64 17.20 -8.39 -21.88
CA GLN A 64 17.40 -9.79 -21.57
C GLN A 64 18.90 -10.07 -21.61
N GLU A 65 19.44 -10.68 -20.55
CA GLU A 65 20.70 -11.39 -20.63
C GLU A 65 20.53 -12.46 -21.71
N ASP A 66 20.99 -12.18 -22.93
CA ASP A 66 21.04 -13.20 -23.98
C ASP A 66 22.46 -13.36 -24.49
N HIS A 67 22.99 -14.53 -24.15
CA HIS A 67 24.24 -15.06 -24.67
C HIS A 67 24.08 -15.27 -26.18
N GLY A 68 24.65 -14.34 -26.94
CA GLY A 68 25.16 -14.56 -28.29
C GLY A 68 24.15 -14.99 -29.34
N SER A 69 23.74 -14.05 -30.19
CA SER A 69 24.05 -14.06 -31.62
C SER A 69 23.47 -12.83 -32.31
N THR A 70 24.16 -12.45 -33.38
CA THR A 70 24.10 -11.22 -34.17
C THR A 70 22.81 -10.98 -34.96
N ASP A 71 22.52 -9.68 -35.12
CA ASP A 71 21.77 -9.01 -36.18
C ASP A 71 20.23 -9.08 -36.17
N GLY A 72 19.62 -7.96 -35.79
CA GLY A 72 18.19 -7.70 -36.01
C GLY A 72 17.60 -6.61 -35.11
N THR A 73 17.92 -5.35 -35.38
CA THR A 73 17.09 -4.15 -35.08
C THR A 73 16.62 -3.97 -33.63
N ASN A 74 17.52 -3.57 -32.73
CA ASN A 74 17.18 -3.17 -31.34
C ASN A 74 17.30 -1.65 -31.10
N HIS A 75 16.88 -0.82 -32.06
CA HIS A 75 17.07 0.65 -32.00
C HIS A 75 15.87 1.44 -31.45
N GLN A 76 14.81 0.78 -30.94
CA GLN A 76 13.53 1.44 -30.69
C GLN A 76 13.41 2.24 -29.38
N PRO A 77 13.95 1.80 -28.22
CA PRO A 77 13.82 2.54 -26.95
C PRO A 77 14.45 3.94 -26.99
N GLN A 78 15.49 4.09 -27.81
CA GLN A 78 16.30 5.31 -27.88
C GLN A 78 15.60 6.43 -28.64
N LEU A 79 14.71 6.10 -29.59
CA LEU A 79 14.00 7.06 -30.44
C LEU A 79 12.94 7.85 -29.66
N GLU A 80 12.25 7.19 -28.73
CA GLU A 80 11.18 7.79 -27.92
C GLU A 80 11.78 8.77 -26.89
N VAL A 81 12.82 8.35 -26.18
CA VAL A 81 13.62 9.23 -25.31
C VAL A 81 14.30 10.34 -26.12
N GLN A 82 14.74 10.09 -27.35
CA GLN A 82 15.28 11.14 -28.23
C GLN A 82 14.26 12.19 -28.64
N PHE A 83 13.02 11.78 -28.94
CA PHE A 83 11.94 12.71 -29.25
C PHE A 83 11.62 13.60 -28.04
N ILE A 84 11.60 13.01 -26.86
CA ILE A 84 11.31 13.70 -25.61
C ILE A 84 12.43 14.69 -25.25
N ARG A 85 13.68 14.39 -25.61
CA ARG A 85 14.82 15.33 -25.51
C ARG A 85 14.76 16.53 -26.47
N LEU A 86 13.79 16.60 -27.39
CA LEU A 86 13.60 17.76 -28.28
C LEU A 86 12.78 18.88 -27.63
N TYR A 87 12.04 18.59 -26.56
CA TYR A 87 11.17 19.56 -25.89
C TYR A 87 11.92 20.68 -25.13
N PRO A 88 13.01 20.42 -24.39
CA PRO A 88 13.74 21.49 -23.70
C PRO A 88 14.35 22.54 -24.65
N PRO A 89 14.96 22.16 -25.80
CA PRO A 89 15.38 23.14 -26.81
C PRO A 89 14.24 23.99 -27.40
N LEU A 90 12.98 23.56 -27.27
CA LEU A 90 11.79 24.23 -27.78
C LEU A 90 11.10 25.11 -26.72
N ALA A 91 11.62 25.17 -25.48
CA ALA A 91 10.99 25.84 -24.34
C ALA A 91 9.57 25.32 -24.02
N LEU A 92 9.37 24.01 -24.20
CA LEU A 92 8.13 23.27 -23.92
C LEU A 92 8.41 22.19 -22.87
N GLU A 93 9.11 22.55 -21.79
CA GLU A 93 9.55 21.59 -20.77
C GLU A 93 8.39 20.96 -20.00
N GLU A 94 7.34 21.73 -19.71
CA GLU A 94 6.16 21.25 -18.97
C GLU A 94 5.34 20.24 -19.78
N GLU A 95 5.11 20.51 -21.07
CA GLU A 95 4.39 19.60 -21.96
C GLU A 95 5.21 18.32 -22.22
N GLY A 96 6.52 18.45 -22.40
CA GLY A 96 7.42 17.30 -22.57
C GLY A 96 7.42 16.39 -21.34
N LEU A 97 7.43 16.97 -20.14
CA LEU A 97 7.31 16.23 -18.88
C LEU A 97 5.98 15.47 -18.79
N GLN A 98 4.85 16.12 -19.10
CA GLN A 98 3.53 15.47 -19.06
C GLN A 98 3.44 14.28 -20.01
N VAL A 99 3.92 14.44 -21.25
CA VAL A 99 3.93 13.35 -22.25
C VAL A 99 4.83 12.20 -21.79
N TYR A 100 5.98 12.51 -21.21
CA TYR A 100 6.90 11.48 -20.72
C TYR A 100 6.35 10.69 -19.55
N VAL A 101 5.82 11.38 -18.53
CA VAL A 101 5.22 10.73 -17.37
C VAL A 101 3.98 9.92 -17.76
N ALA A 102 3.16 10.41 -18.69
CA ALA A 102 2.03 9.67 -19.24
C ALA A 102 2.47 8.37 -19.95
N TYR A 103 3.62 8.41 -20.67
CA TYR A 103 4.21 7.21 -21.26
C TYR A 103 4.64 6.21 -20.18
N LEU A 104 5.37 6.64 -19.15
CA LEU A 104 5.82 5.78 -18.05
C LEU A 104 4.63 5.13 -17.33
N ASN A 105 3.60 5.92 -17.02
CA ASN A 105 2.33 5.45 -16.49
C ASN A 105 1.71 4.35 -17.35
N LYS A 106 1.63 4.55 -18.67
CA LYS A 106 1.06 3.55 -19.59
C LYS A 106 1.84 2.24 -19.56
N VAL A 107 3.17 2.31 -19.46
CA VAL A 107 4.02 1.11 -19.40
C VAL A 107 3.80 0.35 -18.10
N ILE A 108 3.81 1.04 -16.95
CA ILE A 108 3.55 0.43 -15.62
C ILE A 108 2.12 -0.16 -15.57
N ALA A 109 1.13 0.58 -16.08
CA ALA A 109 -0.26 0.13 -16.15
C ALA A 109 -0.41 -1.15 -16.99
N MET A 110 0.31 -1.25 -18.11
CA MET A 110 0.29 -2.45 -18.95
C MET A 110 0.93 -3.66 -18.26
N ARG A 111 2.08 -3.48 -17.61
CA ARG A 111 2.80 -4.55 -16.91
C ARG A 111 2.03 -5.06 -15.69
N SER A 112 1.57 -4.15 -14.84
CA SER A 112 0.75 -4.48 -13.67
C SER A 112 -0.55 -5.20 -14.06
N ARG A 113 -1.18 -4.79 -15.17
CA ARG A 113 -2.36 -5.49 -15.71
C ARG A 113 -2.03 -6.92 -16.12
N LEU A 114 -0.93 -7.16 -16.85
CA LEU A 114 -0.54 -8.51 -17.28
C LEU A 114 -0.27 -9.42 -16.08
N GLU A 115 0.44 -8.93 -15.07
CA GLU A 115 0.71 -9.71 -13.86
C GLU A 115 -0.57 -10.00 -13.07
N TYR A 116 -1.48 -9.04 -12.98
CA TYR A 116 -2.78 -9.23 -12.34
C TYR A 116 -3.63 -10.25 -13.11
N GLU A 117 -3.68 -10.17 -14.44
CA GLU A 117 -4.38 -11.14 -15.29
C GLU A 117 -3.83 -12.55 -15.09
N GLN A 118 -2.50 -12.72 -15.07
CA GLN A 118 -1.85 -14.00 -14.76
C GLN A 118 -2.24 -14.53 -13.37
N LEU A 119 -2.24 -13.67 -12.36
CA LEU A 119 -2.66 -14.04 -11.00
C LEU A 119 -4.13 -14.52 -10.97
N VAL A 120 -5.02 -13.85 -11.71
CA VAL A 120 -6.43 -14.22 -11.81
C VAL A 120 -6.63 -15.50 -12.62
N GLU A 121 -5.86 -15.73 -13.69
CA GLU A 121 -5.91 -16.97 -14.47
C GLU A 121 -5.47 -18.18 -13.63
N MET A 122 -4.38 -18.04 -12.86
CA MET A 122 -3.93 -19.06 -11.91
C MET A 122 -4.97 -19.37 -10.83
N MET A 123 -5.89 -18.43 -10.53
CA MET A 123 -7.00 -18.66 -9.61
C MET A 123 -8.07 -19.56 -10.20
N SER A 124 -8.37 -19.43 -11.50
CA SER A 124 -9.35 -20.27 -12.19
C SER A 124 -8.86 -21.70 -12.46
N ASP A 125 -7.54 -21.89 -12.63
CA ASP A 125 -6.91 -23.17 -12.97
C ASP A 125 -6.48 -24.01 -11.75
N GLN A 126 -7.00 -23.70 -10.55
CA GLN A 126 -6.76 -24.50 -9.34
C GLN A 126 -7.44 -25.88 -9.41
N GLN A 127 -6.94 -26.76 -10.28
CA GLN A 127 -7.32 -28.17 -10.38
C GLN A 127 -6.48 -29.08 -9.46
N VAL A 128 -5.36 -28.57 -8.91
CA VAL A 128 -4.45 -29.34 -8.04
C VAL A 128 -4.19 -28.58 -6.73
N PRO A 129 -4.65 -29.09 -5.57
CA PRO A 129 -4.33 -28.50 -4.27
C PRO A 129 -2.82 -28.61 -4.00
N GLY A 130 -2.14 -27.46 -3.84
CA GLY A 130 -0.81 -27.40 -3.24
C GLY A 130 0.41 -27.13 -4.14
N GLN A 131 0.25 -26.84 -5.44
CA GLN A 131 1.40 -26.51 -6.31
C GLN A 131 1.54 -25.03 -6.72
N ASN A 132 0.45 -24.26 -6.82
CA ASN A 132 0.51 -22.81 -7.08
C ASN A 132 -0.20 -22.05 -5.96
N GLN A 133 0.55 -21.64 -4.93
CA GLN A 133 0.03 -20.64 -3.99
C GLN A 133 -0.08 -19.31 -4.72
N LEU A 134 -1.30 -18.78 -4.84
CA LEU A 134 -1.52 -17.44 -5.38
C LEU A 134 -0.79 -16.43 -4.48
N ASN A 135 0.12 -15.66 -5.07
CA ASN A 135 0.99 -14.78 -4.32
C ASN A 135 0.64 -13.32 -4.61
N PHE A 136 -0.38 -12.82 -3.91
CA PHE A 136 -0.78 -11.41 -3.96
C PHE A 136 0.35 -10.47 -3.50
N VAL A 137 1.18 -10.92 -2.56
CA VAL A 137 2.35 -10.17 -2.08
C VAL A 137 3.35 -9.95 -3.23
N SER A 138 3.61 -10.97 -4.05
CA SER A 138 4.50 -10.86 -5.21
C SER A 138 3.95 -9.89 -6.26
N CYS A 139 2.65 -9.96 -6.55
CA CYS A 139 2.02 -9.06 -7.52
C CYS A 139 2.10 -7.60 -7.05
N LEU A 140 1.82 -7.34 -5.77
CA LEU A 140 1.97 -6.00 -5.19
C LEU A 140 3.43 -5.55 -5.14
N THR A 141 4.35 -6.47 -4.86
CA THR A 141 5.81 -6.21 -4.83
C THR A 141 6.30 -5.75 -6.18
N ASN A 142 5.88 -6.41 -7.25
CA ASN A 142 6.29 -6.06 -8.60
C ASN A 142 5.73 -4.72 -9.05
N LEU A 143 4.48 -4.39 -8.70
CA LEU A 143 3.92 -3.06 -8.93
C LEU A 143 4.77 -1.97 -8.26
N PHE A 144 5.12 -2.15 -6.97
CA PHE A 144 5.95 -1.18 -6.27
C PHE A 144 7.36 -1.08 -6.84
N LYS A 145 7.98 -2.21 -7.21
CA LYS A 145 9.27 -2.22 -7.87
C LYS A 145 9.25 -1.48 -9.20
N ASP A 146 8.24 -1.73 -10.03
CA ASP A 146 8.11 -1.06 -11.33
C ASP A 146 7.95 0.46 -11.17
N ILE A 147 7.20 0.92 -10.17
CA ILE A 147 7.06 2.35 -9.85
C ILE A 147 8.39 2.94 -9.34
N VAL A 148 9.02 2.29 -8.36
CA VAL A 148 10.29 2.76 -7.77
C VAL A 148 11.39 2.84 -8.83
N LEU A 149 11.53 1.79 -9.65
CA LEU A 149 12.51 1.76 -10.73
C LEU A 149 12.24 2.83 -11.78
N ALA A 150 10.98 3.08 -12.13
CA ALA A 150 10.65 4.16 -13.05
C ALA A 150 11.14 5.52 -12.52
N ILE A 151 10.96 5.80 -11.23
CA ILE A 151 11.44 7.06 -10.63
C ILE A 151 12.98 7.12 -10.59
N GLU A 152 13.64 6.02 -10.21
CA GLU A 152 15.10 5.98 -10.08
C GLU A 152 15.83 6.07 -11.42
N GLU A 153 15.37 5.33 -12.43
CA GLU A 153 16.03 5.28 -13.75
C GLU A 153 15.81 6.56 -14.57
N ASN A 154 14.73 7.29 -14.29
CA ASN A 154 14.35 8.49 -15.03
C ASN A 154 14.71 9.82 -14.34
N ASP A 155 15.32 9.77 -13.16
CA ASP A 155 15.67 10.93 -12.31
C ASP A 155 16.44 12.02 -13.09
N GLU A 156 17.48 11.66 -13.84
CA GLU A 156 18.27 12.62 -14.65
C GLU A 156 17.45 13.26 -15.77
N THR A 157 16.60 12.48 -16.43
CA THR A 157 15.75 12.93 -17.53
C THR A 157 14.70 13.91 -17.02
N LEU A 158 14.07 13.63 -15.87
CA LEU A 158 13.05 14.49 -15.26
C LEU A 158 13.63 15.83 -14.79
N ARG A 159 14.85 15.78 -14.21
CA ARG A 159 15.58 17.01 -13.84
C ARG A 159 15.87 17.90 -15.03
N SER A 160 16.04 17.33 -16.22
CA SER A 160 16.30 18.11 -17.44
C SER A 160 15.08 18.89 -17.94
N PHE A 161 13.86 18.48 -17.56
CA PHE A 161 12.63 19.20 -17.89
C PHE A 161 12.35 20.31 -16.88
N CYS A 162 12.04 19.94 -15.64
CA CYS A 162 11.52 20.88 -14.63
C CYS A 162 12.29 20.78 -13.31
N GLY A 163 13.55 20.35 -13.32
CA GLY A 163 14.34 20.17 -12.10
C GLY A 163 13.70 19.14 -11.15
N GLU A 164 13.74 19.42 -9.85
CA GLU A 164 13.20 18.50 -8.83
C GLU A 164 11.67 18.49 -8.77
N ASP A 165 11.01 19.54 -9.25
CA ASP A 165 9.55 19.59 -9.34
C ASP A 165 9.02 18.53 -10.32
N GLY A 166 9.78 18.24 -11.37
CA GLY A 166 9.46 17.17 -12.32
C GLY A 166 9.45 15.78 -11.69
N ILE A 167 10.34 15.52 -10.72
CA ILE A 167 10.38 14.26 -9.97
C ILE A 167 9.15 14.15 -9.06
N VAL A 168 8.79 15.23 -8.36
CA VAL A 168 7.60 15.21 -7.49
C VAL A 168 6.31 15.04 -8.30
N TYR A 169 6.26 15.64 -9.50
CA TYR A 169 5.17 15.45 -10.44
C TYR A 169 5.03 13.98 -10.85
N GLU A 170 6.13 13.34 -11.29
CA GLU A 170 6.12 11.91 -11.63
C GLU A 170 5.68 11.05 -10.43
N ILE A 171 6.23 11.27 -9.24
CA ILE A 171 5.84 10.52 -8.04
C ILE A 171 4.33 10.63 -7.78
N CYS A 172 3.72 11.81 -7.97
CA CYS A 172 2.29 11.99 -7.81
C CYS A 172 1.49 11.20 -8.85
N GLU A 173 1.87 11.29 -10.12
CA GLU A 173 1.20 10.60 -11.23
C GLU A 173 1.31 9.08 -11.11
N LEU A 174 2.50 8.55 -10.78
CA LEU A 174 2.68 7.12 -10.56
C LEU A 174 1.96 6.64 -9.28
N GLN A 175 1.82 7.51 -8.27
CA GLN A 175 1.02 7.20 -7.09
C GLN A 175 -0.47 7.05 -7.42
N GLU A 176 -1.00 7.75 -8.43
CA GLU A 176 -2.37 7.53 -8.90
C GLU A 176 -2.53 6.13 -9.54
N GLU A 177 -1.51 5.67 -10.28
CA GLU A 177 -1.51 4.30 -10.82
C GLU A 177 -1.43 3.25 -9.68
N CYS A 178 -0.63 3.49 -8.64
CA CYS A 178 -0.65 2.69 -7.41
C CYS A 178 -2.03 2.67 -6.75
N ASP A 179 -2.66 3.84 -6.61
CA ASP A 179 -4.01 3.99 -6.05
C ASP A 179 -5.07 3.20 -6.81
N SER A 180 -4.90 3.03 -8.11
CA SER A 180 -5.75 2.20 -8.96
C SER A 180 -5.43 0.71 -8.85
N ARG A 181 -4.18 0.33 -9.16
CA ARG A 181 -3.76 -1.07 -9.30
C ARG A 181 -3.53 -1.75 -7.95
N GLY A 182 -2.82 -1.10 -7.03
CA GLY A 182 -2.59 -1.62 -5.69
C GLY A 182 -3.89 -1.87 -4.95
N SER A 183 -4.84 -0.95 -5.07
CA SER A 183 -6.19 -1.11 -4.50
C SER A 183 -6.94 -2.29 -5.11
N THR A 184 -6.83 -2.49 -6.43
CA THR A 184 -7.46 -3.64 -7.11
C THR A 184 -6.88 -4.96 -6.62
N ILE A 185 -5.55 -5.04 -6.44
CA ILE A 185 -4.86 -6.25 -5.94
C ILE A 185 -5.34 -6.58 -4.51
N ILE A 186 -5.35 -5.61 -3.60
CA ILE A 186 -5.77 -5.85 -2.20
C ILE A 186 -7.26 -6.18 -2.13
N ASN A 187 -8.13 -5.47 -2.87
CA ASN A 187 -9.55 -5.81 -2.93
C ASN A 187 -9.76 -7.25 -3.42
N LYS A 188 -9.02 -7.66 -4.45
CA LYS A 188 -9.10 -9.02 -4.96
C LYS A 188 -8.65 -10.07 -3.94
N TYR A 189 -7.62 -9.76 -3.14
CA TYR A 189 -7.21 -10.60 -2.02
C TYR A 189 -8.33 -10.76 -0.98
N MET A 190 -8.97 -9.65 -0.57
CA MET A 190 -10.06 -9.67 0.40
C MET A 190 -11.25 -10.49 -0.09
N GLU A 191 -11.57 -10.40 -1.38
CA GLU A 191 -12.59 -11.24 -2.03
C GLU A 191 -12.18 -12.72 -2.08
N TYR A 192 -10.94 -13.01 -2.46
CA TYR A 192 -10.41 -14.37 -2.59
C TYR A 192 -10.46 -15.12 -1.27
N ARG A 193 -9.99 -14.48 -0.19
CA ARG A 193 -10.05 -15.02 1.19
C ARG A 193 -11.42 -14.89 1.84
N LYS A 194 -12.37 -14.18 1.21
CA LYS A 194 -13.72 -13.94 1.72
C LYS A 194 -13.70 -13.36 3.14
N LEU A 195 -12.81 -12.40 3.41
CA LEU A 195 -12.58 -11.86 4.76
C LEU A 195 -13.85 -11.30 5.41
N ALA A 196 -14.72 -10.67 4.63
CA ALA A 196 -16.03 -10.20 5.09
C ALA A 196 -16.92 -11.32 5.64
N LYS A 197 -16.91 -12.49 4.99
CA LYS A 197 -17.65 -13.66 5.47
C LYS A 197 -17.04 -14.21 6.75
N VAL A 198 -15.72 -14.41 6.78
CA VAL A 198 -15.00 -14.96 7.94
C VAL A 198 -15.21 -14.08 9.17
N THR A 199 -15.06 -12.76 9.04
CA THR A 199 -15.29 -11.82 10.14
C THR A 199 -16.75 -11.75 10.58
N SER A 200 -17.71 -11.89 9.67
CA SER A 200 -19.13 -12.04 10.04
C SER A 200 -19.39 -13.30 10.86
N GLU A 201 -18.76 -14.43 10.50
CA GLU A 201 -18.88 -15.70 11.24
C GLU A 201 -18.28 -15.57 12.64
N ILE A 202 -17.11 -14.93 12.77
CA ILE A 202 -16.46 -14.62 14.05
C ILE A 202 -17.36 -13.74 14.93
N ASN A 203 -17.96 -12.70 14.36
CA ASN A 203 -18.84 -11.80 15.12
C ASN A 203 -20.12 -12.49 15.58
N SER A 204 -20.70 -13.37 14.75
CA SER A 204 -21.84 -14.21 15.15
C SER A 204 -21.45 -15.17 16.27
N TYR A 205 -20.30 -15.85 16.12
CA TYR A 205 -19.77 -16.75 17.15
C TYR A 205 -19.60 -16.04 18.50
N LYS A 206 -19.06 -14.81 18.50
CA LYS A 206 -18.90 -14.00 19.72
C LYS A 206 -20.24 -13.66 20.39
N SER A 207 -21.28 -13.38 19.61
CA SER A 207 -22.65 -13.17 20.11
C SER A 207 -23.25 -14.43 20.73
N ASP A 208 -22.97 -15.58 20.11
CA ASP A 208 -23.62 -16.85 20.41
C ASP A 208 -22.84 -17.72 21.41
N LEU A 209 -21.83 -17.16 22.11
CA LEU A 209 -21.02 -17.84 23.14
C LEU A 209 -21.83 -18.47 24.29
N LEU A 210 -23.12 -18.13 24.42
CA LEU A 210 -24.05 -18.73 25.39
C LEU A 210 -24.74 -20.00 24.87
N SER A 211 -24.58 -20.32 23.58
CA SER A 211 -25.16 -21.51 22.93
C SER A 211 -24.13 -22.64 22.86
N VAL A 212 -24.47 -23.78 23.45
CA VAL A 212 -23.59 -24.94 23.50
C VAL A 212 -23.51 -25.59 22.11
N GLY A 213 -22.32 -25.66 21.52
CA GLY A 213 -22.04 -26.46 20.31
C GLY A 213 -21.76 -25.68 19.02
N VAL A 214 -21.59 -24.36 19.07
CA VAL A 214 -21.10 -23.59 17.91
C VAL A 214 -19.57 -23.62 17.93
N GLU A 215 -18.97 -24.22 16.90
CA GLU A 215 -17.52 -24.22 16.69
C GLU A 215 -17.18 -23.06 15.75
N GLY A 216 -16.31 -22.15 16.19
CA GLY A 216 -15.85 -21.02 15.37
C GLY A 216 -14.87 -21.45 14.28
N PRO A 217 -14.43 -20.53 13.40
CA PRO A 217 -13.39 -20.82 12.41
C PRO A 217 -12.10 -21.38 13.03
N ASP A 218 -11.40 -22.28 12.34
CA ASP A 218 -10.15 -22.87 12.85
C ASP A 218 -9.08 -21.75 13.04
N PRO A 219 -8.55 -21.53 14.25
CA PRO A 219 -7.52 -20.53 14.50
C PRO A 219 -6.27 -20.70 13.62
N ARG A 220 -5.96 -21.91 13.14
CA ARG A 220 -4.82 -22.14 12.23
C ARG A 220 -5.03 -21.56 10.85
N GLU A 221 -6.27 -21.60 10.35
CA GLU A 221 -6.61 -20.96 9.08
C GLU A 221 -6.57 -19.44 9.22
N ILE A 222 -7.05 -18.92 10.35
CA ILE A 222 -6.97 -17.48 10.67
C ILE A 222 -5.52 -17.01 10.72
N GLU A 223 -4.60 -17.79 11.31
CA GLU A 223 -3.18 -17.45 11.35
C GLU A 223 -2.58 -17.26 9.95
N VAL A 224 -2.93 -18.12 8.99
CA VAL A 224 -2.49 -17.97 7.60
C VAL A 224 -2.96 -16.63 7.02
N TYR A 225 -4.19 -16.22 7.29
CA TYR A 225 -4.72 -14.92 6.84
C TYR A 225 -4.01 -13.75 7.52
N LEU A 226 -3.66 -13.87 8.81
CA LEU A 226 -2.91 -12.84 9.52
C LEU A 226 -1.54 -12.62 8.88
N GLU A 227 -0.77 -13.67 8.62
CA GLU A 227 0.56 -13.56 8.02
C GLU A 227 0.53 -12.96 6.61
N GLU A 228 -0.47 -13.30 5.81
CA GLU A 228 -0.67 -12.70 4.48
C GLU A 228 -1.04 -11.22 4.55
N ILE A 229 -1.97 -10.85 5.43
CA ILE A 229 -2.36 -9.44 5.62
C ILE A 229 -1.17 -8.62 6.13
N LEU A 230 -0.38 -9.16 7.05
CA LEU A 230 0.83 -8.52 7.55
C LEU A 230 1.83 -8.28 6.43
N SER A 231 2.08 -9.28 5.60
CA SER A 231 2.98 -9.15 4.45
C SER A 231 2.51 -8.06 3.48
N LEU A 232 1.20 -7.97 3.20
CA LEU A 232 0.63 -6.96 2.31
C LEU A 232 0.67 -5.55 2.91
N THR A 233 0.34 -5.41 4.19
CA THR A 233 0.32 -4.11 4.88
C THR A 233 1.72 -3.55 5.08
N GLN A 234 2.67 -4.39 5.49
CA GLN A 234 4.06 -3.99 5.68
C GLN A 234 4.73 -3.58 4.36
N LEU A 235 4.48 -4.33 3.29
CA LEU A 235 4.95 -3.96 1.95
C LEU A 235 4.39 -2.60 1.48
N GLY A 236 3.12 -2.32 1.78
CA GLY A 236 2.49 -1.02 1.48
C GLY A 236 3.09 0.14 2.28
N GLU A 237 3.45 -0.10 3.55
CA GLU A 237 4.14 0.90 4.37
C GLU A 237 5.57 1.13 3.89
N ASP A 238 6.33 0.09 3.60
CA ASP A 238 7.72 0.21 3.10
C ASP A 238 7.78 1.05 1.83
N TYR A 239 6.87 0.80 0.89
CA TYR A 239 6.70 1.61 -0.32
C TYR A 239 6.38 3.07 0.00
N THR A 240 5.40 3.31 0.88
CA THR A 240 4.97 4.65 1.26
C THR A 240 6.11 5.42 1.96
N ALA A 241 6.82 4.78 2.87
CA ALA A 241 7.94 5.35 3.61
C ALA A 241 9.10 5.69 2.68
N TYR A 242 9.43 4.81 1.72
CA TYR A 242 10.44 5.06 0.71
C TYR A 242 10.08 6.29 -0.15
N MET A 243 8.85 6.36 -0.68
CA MET A 243 8.43 7.47 -1.53
C MET A 243 8.40 8.81 -0.78
N ILE A 244 7.88 8.81 0.45
CA ILE A 244 7.89 10.00 1.30
C ILE A 244 9.34 10.42 1.63
N SER A 245 10.26 9.47 1.85
CA SER A 245 11.67 9.81 2.04
C SER A 245 12.27 10.43 0.79
N LYS A 246 12.03 9.84 -0.39
CA LYS A 246 12.51 10.36 -1.67
C LYS A 246 12.04 11.80 -1.89
N ILE A 247 10.76 12.11 -1.62
CA ILE A 247 10.22 13.48 -1.72
C ILE A 247 10.95 14.43 -0.75
N ARG A 248 11.18 14.00 0.49
CA ARG A 248 11.82 14.81 1.53
C ARG A 248 13.30 15.12 1.23
N ASP A 249 13.98 14.24 0.50
CA ASP A 249 15.39 14.39 0.15
C ASP A 249 15.60 15.40 -1.01
N LEU A 250 14.52 15.82 -1.70
CA LEU A 250 14.55 16.85 -2.72
C LEU A 250 14.58 18.24 -2.06
N SER A 251 15.56 19.08 -2.44
CA SER A 251 15.91 20.34 -1.78
C SER A 251 15.46 21.59 -2.52
N SER A 252 15.21 21.50 -3.83
CA SER A 252 14.85 22.62 -4.72
C SER A 252 13.44 22.49 -5.29
N VAL A 253 12.52 21.92 -4.50
CA VAL A 253 11.11 21.72 -4.87
C VAL A 253 10.27 22.90 -4.40
N ASP A 254 9.21 23.24 -5.14
CA ASP A 254 8.16 24.15 -4.67
C ASP A 254 7.65 23.70 -3.27
N PRO A 255 7.66 24.60 -2.27
CA PRO A 255 7.19 24.32 -0.92
C PRO A 255 5.77 23.72 -0.82
N GLU A 256 4.90 23.92 -1.80
CA GLU A 256 3.55 23.34 -1.81
C GLU A 256 3.47 21.91 -2.38
N LEU A 257 4.41 21.53 -3.26
CA LEU A 257 4.37 20.24 -3.96
C LEU A 257 4.68 19.06 -3.03
N GLY A 258 5.73 19.17 -2.19
CA GLY A 258 6.11 18.10 -1.26
C GLY A 258 4.99 17.69 -0.27
N PRO A 259 4.35 18.65 0.44
CA PRO A 259 3.20 18.37 1.30
C PRO A 259 2.00 17.81 0.55
N ARG A 260 1.72 18.29 -0.67
CA ARG A 260 0.64 17.76 -1.52
C ARG A 260 0.89 16.31 -1.90
N ALA A 261 2.10 15.99 -2.35
CA ALA A 261 2.51 14.63 -2.69
C ALA A 261 2.39 13.70 -1.48
N THR A 262 2.95 14.10 -0.33
CA THR A 262 2.86 13.33 0.93
C THR A 262 1.41 13.09 1.36
N LYS A 263 0.51 14.06 1.14
CA LYS A 263 -0.91 13.91 1.42
C LYS A 263 -1.58 12.91 0.47
N ALA A 264 -1.17 12.84 -0.79
CA ALA A 264 -1.68 11.86 -1.75
C ALA A 264 -1.43 10.43 -1.26
N PHE A 265 -0.22 10.12 -0.78
CA PHE A 265 0.07 8.80 -0.18
C PHE A 265 -0.81 8.48 1.03
N ARG A 266 -1.02 9.45 1.94
CA ARG A 266 -1.77 9.20 3.18
C ARG A 266 -3.28 9.11 2.99
N SER A 267 -3.83 9.81 1.99
CA SER A 267 -5.29 9.93 1.79
C SER A 267 -5.79 9.35 0.47
N GLY A 268 -4.88 8.77 -0.31
CA GLY A 268 -5.14 8.08 -1.56
C GLY A 268 -6.02 6.84 -1.40
N ASN A 269 -6.46 6.31 -2.54
CA ASN A 269 -7.33 5.14 -2.57
C ASN A 269 -6.62 3.89 -2.02
N PHE A 270 -5.33 3.72 -2.32
CA PHE A 270 -4.54 2.60 -1.82
C PHE A 270 -4.49 2.59 -0.28
N SER A 271 -4.20 3.75 0.32
CA SER A 271 -4.20 3.92 1.78
C SER A 271 -5.54 3.54 2.42
N LYS A 272 -6.67 3.93 1.80
CA LYS A 272 -8.01 3.55 2.30
C LYS A 272 -8.22 2.03 2.26
N VAL A 273 -7.84 1.38 1.17
CA VAL A 273 -7.98 -0.08 1.05
C VAL A 273 -7.03 -0.81 2.02
N VAL A 274 -5.82 -0.28 2.26
CA VAL A 274 -4.91 -0.76 3.30
C VAL A 274 -5.53 -0.61 4.71
N GLN A 275 -6.24 0.48 4.98
CA GLN A 275 -6.99 0.64 6.24
C GLN A 275 -8.15 -0.35 6.35
N ASP A 276 -8.86 -0.63 5.26
CA ASP A 276 -9.96 -1.59 5.24
C ASP A 276 -9.48 -3.02 5.54
N ILE A 277 -8.40 -3.48 4.89
CA ILE A 277 -7.80 -4.79 5.18
C ILE A 277 -7.25 -4.87 6.61
N THR A 278 -6.71 -3.76 7.13
CA THR A 278 -6.29 -3.66 8.54
C THR A 278 -7.49 -3.78 9.50
N GLY A 279 -8.66 -3.27 9.11
CA GLY A 279 -9.91 -3.46 9.85
C GLY A 279 -10.30 -4.93 9.99
N TYR A 280 -10.15 -5.72 8.92
CA TYR A 280 -10.33 -7.17 8.99
C TYR A 280 -9.28 -7.83 9.89
N TYR A 281 -7.99 -7.45 9.74
CA TYR A 281 -6.90 -7.95 10.58
C TYR A 281 -7.22 -7.83 12.07
N VAL A 282 -7.69 -6.67 12.55
CA VAL A 282 -8.00 -6.45 13.98
C VAL A 282 -9.03 -7.45 14.51
N ILE A 283 -10.06 -7.77 13.71
CA ILE A 283 -11.09 -8.75 14.10
C ILE A 283 -10.50 -10.15 14.15
N LEU A 284 -9.72 -10.52 13.13
CA LEU A 284 -9.07 -11.83 13.02
C LEU A 284 -8.06 -12.06 14.16
N GLU A 285 -7.20 -11.08 14.42
CA GLU A 285 -6.16 -11.12 15.44
C GLU A 285 -6.78 -11.21 16.85
N GLY A 286 -7.84 -10.43 17.09
CA GLY A 286 -8.61 -10.51 18.33
C GLY A 286 -9.23 -11.88 18.57
N TYR A 287 -9.84 -12.48 17.53
CA TYR A 287 -10.39 -13.84 17.61
C TYR A 287 -9.29 -14.88 17.85
N PHE A 288 -8.22 -14.83 17.06
CA PHE A 288 -7.07 -15.73 17.20
C PHE A 288 -6.50 -15.70 18.62
N MET A 289 -6.32 -14.50 19.17
CA MET A 289 -5.80 -14.29 20.52
C MET A 289 -6.70 -14.95 21.57
N VAL A 290 -8.01 -14.68 21.54
CA VAL A 290 -8.98 -15.22 22.51
C VAL A 290 -8.99 -16.75 22.48
N GLU A 291 -9.11 -17.34 21.29
CA GLU A 291 -9.23 -18.79 21.16
C GLU A 291 -7.93 -19.52 21.55
N ASN A 292 -6.77 -18.99 21.20
CA ASN A 292 -5.49 -19.61 21.60
C ASN A 292 -5.22 -19.44 23.11
N VAL A 293 -5.60 -18.31 23.73
CA VAL A 293 -5.52 -18.15 25.19
C VAL A 293 -6.43 -19.15 25.90
N ARG A 294 -7.70 -19.28 25.46
CA ARG A 294 -8.64 -20.27 26.01
C ARG A 294 -8.12 -21.69 25.88
N LYS A 295 -7.53 -22.02 24.73
CA LYS A 295 -6.92 -23.32 24.49
C LYS A 295 -5.74 -23.57 25.41
N GLY A 296 -4.84 -22.59 25.59
CA GLY A 296 -3.72 -22.65 26.52
C GLY A 296 -4.17 -22.92 27.96
N ILE A 297 -5.22 -22.22 28.42
CA ILE A 297 -5.83 -22.46 29.74
C ILE A 297 -6.43 -23.87 29.86
N LYS A 298 -7.03 -24.39 28.78
CA LYS A 298 -7.71 -25.70 28.79
C LYS A 298 -6.74 -26.88 28.82
N ILE A 299 -5.59 -26.77 28.15
CA ILE A 299 -4.56 -27.82 28.08
C ILE A 299 -3.55 -27.72 29.23
N ASP A 300 -3.74 -26.79 30.16
CA ASP A 300 -2.88 -26.50 31.31
C ASP A 300 -2.33 -27.77 31.99
N GLU A 301 -1.00 -27.91 31.96
CA GLU A 301 -0.28 -29.04 32.54
C GLU A 301 0.79 -28.57 33.53
N LEU A 302 1.02 -29.37 34.58
CA LEU A 302 2.11 -29.12 35.52
C LEU A 302 3.45 -29.42 34.83
N VAL A 303 4.32 -28.43 34.75
CA VAL A 303 5.64 -28.58 34.11
C VAL A 303 6.57 -29.37 35.03
N PHE A 304 7.23 -30.40 34.50
CA PHE A 304 8.16 -31.23 35.27
C PHE A 304 9.31 -30.38 35.84
N ASP A 305 9.60 -30.56 37.14
CA ASP A 305 10.58 -29.77 37.90
C ASP A 305 10.31 -28.24 37.95
N SER A 306 9.13 -27.77 37.53
CA SER A 306 8.73 -26.37 37.68
C SER A 306 7.80 -26.16 38.87
N LEU A 307 7.80 -24.94 39.38
CA LEU A 307 6.86 -24.45 40.39
C LEU A 307 5.59 -23.84 39.78
N THR A 308 5.52 -23.76 38.45
CA THR A 308 4.41 -23.22 37.66
C THR A 308 3.80 -24.28 36.73
N THR A 309 2.69 -23.94 36.09
CA THR A 309 2.10 -24.73 35.00
C THR A 309 2.39 -24.11 33.63
N SER A 310 2.18 -24.89 32.56
CA SER A 310 2.41 -24.45 31.18
C SER A 310 1.53 -23.26 30.79
N MET A 311 0.37 -23.12 31.43
CA MET A 311 -0.60 -22.04 31.17
C MET A 311 0.01 -20.64 31.22
N VAL A 312 0.99 -20.39 32.10
CA VAL A 312 1.64 -19.06 32.17
C VAL A 312 2.43 -18.81 30.89
N ASP A 313 3.31 -19.72 30.51
CA ASP A 313 4.13 -19.57 29.30
C ASP A 313 3.27 -19.58 28.02
N ASP A 314 2.27 -20.47 27.93
CA ASP A 314 1.38 -20.60 26.77
C ASP A 314 0.57 -19.31 26.52
N VAL A 315 -0.03 -18.73 27.58
CA VAL A 315 -0.84 -17.51 27.46
C VAL A 315 0.04 -16.32 27.08
N PHE A 316 1.17 -16.13 27.78
CA PHE A 316 2.04 -14.99 27.50
C PHE A 316 2.74 -15.09 26.14
N TYR A 317 3.04 -16.29 25.66
CA TYR A 317 3.53 -16.50 24.29
C TYR A 317 2.51 -16.02 23.25
N VAL A 318 1.23 -16.38 23.40
CA VAL A 318 0.16 -15.93 22.49
C VAL A 318 0.02 -14.41 22.53
N LEU A 319 -0.07 -13.82 23.73
CA LEU A 319 -0.21 -12.37 23.88
C LEU A 319 0.97 -11.61 23.26
N GLN A 320 2.20 -12.07 23.51
CA GLN A 320 3.41 -11.51 22.92
C GLN A 320 3.40 -11.59 21.40
N SER A 321 3.06 -12.76 20.84
CA SER A 321 3.00 -12.98 19.39
C SER A 321 2.00 -12.03 18.72
N CYS A 322 0.78 -11.93 19.26
CA CYS A 322 -0.25 -11.03 18.72
C CYS A 322 0.17 -9.56 18.80
N CYS A 323 0.75 -9.12 19.93
CA CYS A 323 1.18 -7.74 20.10
C CYS A 323 2.31 -7.38 19.12
N ARG A 324 3.31 -8.26 18.96
CA ARG A 324 4.40 -8.08 17.99
C ARG A 324 3.88 -7.96 16.56
N ARG A 325 2.97 -8.86 16.15
CA ARG A 325 2.34 -8.80 14.82
C ARG A 325 1.60 -7.48 14.60
N SER A 326 0.89 -6.98 15.62
CA SER A 326 0.13 -5.73 15.49
C SER A 326 1.04 -4.52 15.21
N ILE A 327 2.27 -4.52 15.72
CA ILE A 327 3.27 -3.48 15.45
C ILE A 327 3.70 -3.54 13.97
N SER A 328 3.90 -4.73 13.41
CA SER A 328 4.24 -4.90 11.99
C SER A 328 3.19 -4.37 11.02
N THR A 329 1.93 -4.17 11.45
CA THR A 329 0.91 -3.51 10.61
C THR A 329 1.18 -2.03 10.34
N SER A 330 2.11 -1.42 11.09
CA SER A 330 2.41 0.03 11.04
C SER A 330 1.18 0.93 11.26
N ASN A 331 0.12 0.39 11.86
CA ASN A 331 -1.14 1.10 12.10
C ASN A 331 -1.41 1.22 13.60
N ILE A 332 -1.39 2.46 14.10
CA ILE A 332 -1.59 2.76 15.52
C ILE A 332 -2.96 2.28 16.05
N ASN A 333 -4.02 2.34 15.24
CA ASN A 333 -5.34 1.91 15.65
C ASN A 333 -5.41 0.39 15.80
N SER A 334 -4.75 -0.34 14.90
CA SER A 334 -4.62 -1.79 14.97
C SER A 334 -3.91 -2.21 16.25
N MET A 335 -2.75 -1.62 16.51
CA MET A 335 -1.98 -1.86 17.73
C MET A 335 -2.79 -1.57 18.99
N ILE A 336 -3.45 -0.40 19.08
CA ILE A 336 -4.28 -0.05 20.24
C ILE A 336 -5.39 -1.08 20.46
N ALA A 337 -6.05 -1.55 19.40
CA ALA A 337 -7.11 -2.53 19.49
C ALA A 337 -6.59 -3.89 20.00
N VAL A 338 -5.46 -4.37 19.46
CA VAL A 338 -4.85 -5.64 19.87
C VAL A 338 -4.36 -5.58 21.32
N LEU A 339 -3.69 -4.49 21.72
CA LEU A 339 -3.26 -4.26 23.10
C LEU A 339 -4.45 -4.22 24.06
N SER A 340 -5.53 -3.55 23.69
CA SER A 340 -6.75 -3.50 24.49
C SER A 340 -7.36 -4.90 24.67
N SER A 341 -7.34 -5.72 23.63
CA SER A 341 -7.77 -7.12 23.69
C SER A 341 -6.90 -7.95 24.65
N ALA A 342 -5.58 -7.80 24.57
CA ALA A 342 -4.64 -8.48 25.46
C ALA A 342 -4.87 -8.11 26.94
N VAL A 343 -5.02 -6.81 27.24
CA VAL A 343 -5.31 -6.33 28.59
C VAL A 343 -6.67 -6.85 29.09
N SER A 344 -7.69 -6.87 28.23
CA SER A 344 -9.01 -7.41 28.58
C SER A 344 -8.95 -8.91 28.90
N LEU A 345 -8.17 -9.69 28.16
CA LEU A 345 -7.99 -11.13 28.43
C LEU A 345 -7.23 -11.38 29.74
N LEU A 346 -6.16 -10.63 29.98
CA LEU A 346 -5.40 -10.68 31.23
C LEU A 346 -6.27 -10.34 32.44
N GLY A 347 -7.12 -9.32 32.34
CA GLY A 347 -8.02 -8.89 33.41
C GLY A 347 -9.29 -9.74 33.59
N GLY A 348 -9.69 -10.47 32.54
CA GLY A 348 -10.91 -11.28 32.50
C GLY A 348 -10.63 -12.78 32.62
N GLU A 349 -10.74 -13.50 31.51
CA GLU A 349 -10.70 -14.98 31.47
C GLU A 349 -9.42 -15.57 32.08
N TYR A 350 -8.27 -14.95 31.85
CA TYR A 350 -7.01 -15.42 32.42
C TYR A 350 -6.95 -15.24 33.95
N ASN A 351 -7.39 -14.09 34.45
CA ASN A 351 -7.47 -13.83 35.89
C ASN A 351 -8.47 -14.79 36.56
N GLU A 352 -9.62 -15.02 35.93
CA GLU A 352 -10.60 -15.99 36.41
C GLU A 352 -10.03 -17.41 36.47
N ALA A 353 -9.28 -17.84 35.44
CA ALA A 353 -8.62 -19.15 35.43
C ALA A 353 -7.60 -19.29 36.58
N LEU A 354 -6.78 -18.25 36.82
CA LEU A 354 -5.86 -18.21 37.95
C LEU A 354 -6.61 -18.28 39.29
N GLN A 355 -7.67 -17.49 39.46
CA GLN A 355 -8.45 -17.47 40.70
C GLN A 355 -9.19 -18.77 40.96
N GLN A 356 -9.70 -19.43 39.92
CA GLN A 356 -10.42 -20.69 40.06
C GLN A 356 -9.54 -21.78 40.66
N LYS A 357 -8.24 -21.82 40.30
CA LYS A 357 -7.26 -22.76 40.86
C LYS A 357 -6.97 -22.51 42.34
N VAL A 358 -7.15 -21.27 42.82
CA VAL A 358 -6.97 -20.90 44.24
C VAL A 358 -8.25 -21.09 45.06
N ARG A 359 -9.43 -20.96 44.44
CA ARG A 359 -10.74 -21.14 45.09
C ARG A 359 -11.07 -22.61 45.31
N GLU A 360 -10.36 -23.26 46.22
CA GLU A 360 -10.71 -24.59 46.72
C GLU A 360 -11.79 -24.51 47.83
N PRO A 361 -13.01 -25.01 47.61
CA PRO A 361 -14.04 -25.03 48.64
C PRO A 361 -13.62 -25.95 49.80
N ASN A 362 -13.80 -25.46 51.04
CA ASN A 362 -13.39 -26.13 52.28
C ASN A 362 -11.87 -26.34 52.44
N LEU A 363 -11.06 -25.43 51.88
CA LEU A 363 -9.59 -25.47 51.97
C LEU A 363 -9.08 -25.70 53.40
N GLY A 364 -9.57 -24.93 54.37
CA GLY A 364 -9.17 -25.08 55.77
C GLY A 364 -9.48 -26.47 56.34
N ALA A 365 -10.60 -27.08 55.96
CA ALA A 365 -10.97 -28.42 56.40
C ALA A 365 -10.12 -29.50 55.71
N LYS A 366 -9.84 -29.34 54.40
CA LYS A 366 -8.97 -30.25 53.64
C LYS A 366 -7.52 -30.19 54.10
N LEU A 367 -7.01 -29.02 54.48
CA LEU A 367 -5.65 -28.90 55.01
C LEU A 367 -5.52 -29.48 56.44
N PHE A 368 -6.61 -29.46 57.20
CA PHE A 368 -6.62 -29.92 58.59
C PHE A 368 -6.79 -31.44 58.74
N THR A 369 -7.38 -32.13 57.75
CA THR A 369 -7.70 -33.57 57.84
C THR A 369 -6.49 -34.50 57.78
N GLY A 370 -5.29 -34.02 57.45
CA GLY A 370 -4.05 -34.80 57.41
C GLY A 370 -4.03 -35.90 56.32
N GLY A 371 -2.82 -36.28 55.89
CA GLY A 371 -2.62 -37.36 54.88
C GLY A 371 -2.28 -36.87 53.46
N VAL A 372 -2.21 -37.81 52.52
CA VAL A 372 -1.71 -37.59 51.14
C VAL A 372 -2.55 -36.58 50.35
N ALA A 373 -3.86 -36.54 50.59
CA ALA A 373 -4.76 -35.57 49.95
C ALA A 373 -4.43 -34.12 50.32
N VAL A 374 -3.97 -33.87 51.55
CA VAL A 374 -3.57 -32.53 52.04
C VAL A 374 -2.33 -32.02 51.32
N GLN A 375 -1.34 -32.90 51.16
CA GLN A 375 -0.11 -32.56 50.45
C GLN A 375 -0.41 -32.22 48.99
N LYS A 376 -1.25 -33.01 48.32
CA LYS A 376 -1.66 -32.75 46.93
C LYS A 376 -2.38 -31.39 46.78
N THR A 377 -3.37 -31.11 47.63
CA THR A 377 -4.09 -29.82 47.60
C THR A 377 -3.17 -28.64 47.96
N GLY A 378 -2.24 -28.82 48.90
CA GLY A 378 -1.24 -27.81 49.24
C GLY A 378 -0.32 -27.48 48.08
N THR A 379 0.17 -28.50 47.36
CA THR A 379 1.00 -28.32 46.17
C THR A 379 0.24 -27.61 45.05
N GLU A 380 -1.00 -28.02 44.74
CA GLU A 380 -1.83 -27.39 43.70
C GLU A 380 -2.05 -25.89 43.95
N ILE A 381 -2.26 -25.50 45.22
CA ILE A 381 -2.44 -24.09 45.60
C ILE A 381 -1.13 -23.33 45.56
N ALA A 382 -0.03 -23.94 46.04
CA ALA A 382 1.28 -23.32 45.93
C ALA A 382 1.64 -23.04 44.45
N THR A 383 1.38 -24.01 43.56
CA THR A 383 1.56 -23.83 42.11
C THR A 383 0.66 -22.71 41.57
N ALA A 384 -0.62 -22.64 41.97
CA ALA A 384 -1.52 -21.58 41.53
C ALA A 384 -1.06 -20.17 41.97
N LEU A 385 -0.52 -20.04 43.20
CA LEU A 385 0.05 -18.78 43.70
C LEU A 385 1.33 -18.41 42.95
N ASN A 386 2.20 -19.39 42.67
CA ASN A 386 3.39 -19.16 41.86
C ASN A 386 3.01 -18.72 40.44
N ASN A 387 1.99 -19.33 39.84
CA ASN A 387 1.46 -18.90 38.54
C ASN A 387 1.04 -17.42 38.59
N MET A 388 0.30 -16.99 39.63
CA MET A 388 -0.09 -15.58 39.78
C MET A 388 1.12 -14.64 39.89
N ASP A 389 2.13 -15.02 40.69
CA ASP A 389 3.34 -14.22 40.88
C ASP A 389 4.14 -14.07 39.57
N VAL A 390 4.42 -15.19 38.91
CA VAL A 390 5.15 -15.22 37.63
C VAL A 390 4.36 -14.50 36.52
N SER A 391 3.03 -14.62 36.52
CA SER A 391 2.17 -13.87 35.58
C SER A 391 2.31 -12.36 35.74
N SER A 392 2.43 -11.87 36.98
CA SER A 392 2.67 -10.44 37.24
C SER A 392 4.02 -10.00 36.69
N GLU A 393 5.06 -10.82 36.83
CA GLU A 393 6.38 -10.54 36.26
C GLU A 393 6.34 -10.54 34.73
N TYR A 394 5.65 -11.51 34.13
CA TYR A 394 5.52 -11.64 32.68
C TYR A 394 4.70 -10.49 32.08
N ALA A 395 3.68 -9.99 32.77
CA ALA A 395 2.93 -8.80 32.34
C ALA A 395 3.83 -7.56 32.27
N LEU A 396 4.74 -7.39 33.24
CA LEU A 396 5.73 -6.30 33.22
C LEU A 396 6.75 -6.47 32.09
N LYS A 397 7.24 -7.70 31.86
CA LYS A 397 8.15 -8.01 30.74
C LYS A 397 7.49 -7.73 29.40
N LEU A 398 6.26 -8.22 29.18
CA LEU A 398 5.50 -7.99 27.96
C LEU A 398 5.31 -6.49 27.69
N ARG A 399 4.94 -5.72 28.73
CA ARG A 399 4.83 -4.26 28.61
C ARG A 399 6.17 -3.63 28.16
N HIS A 400 7.26 -3.96 28.84
CA HIS A 400 8.56 -3.37 28.56
C HIS A 400 9.02 -3.68 27.13
N GLU A 401 8.83 -4.91 26.69
CA GLU A 401 9.19 -5.34 25.34
C GLU A 401 8.37 -4.61 24.26
N ILE A 402 7.07 -4.41 24.48
CA ILE A 402 6.22 -3.64 23.57
C ILE A 402 6.67 -2.17 23.53
N GLU A 403 7.07 -1.59 24.67
CA GLU A 403 7.62 -0.23 24.72
C GLU A 403 8.94 -0.13 23.92
N GLU A 404 9.85 -1.08 24.08
CA GLU A 404 11.10 -1.11 23.31
C GLU A 404 10.87 -1.25 21.79
N LEU A 405 9.89 -2.06 21.38
CA LEU A 405 9.53 -2.23 19.98
C LEU A 405 8.90 -0.98 19.36
N LEU A 406 8.33 -0.07 20.17
CA LEU A 406 7.74 1.18 19.70
C LEU A 406 8.74 2.34 19.64
N ASP A 407 9.82 2.24 20.40
CA ASP A 407 10.90 3.25 20.43
C ASP A 407 11.97 3.01 19.33
N MET A 408 11.96 1.83 18.68
CA MET A 408 12.77 1.51 17.50
C MET A 408 12.09 1.94 16.21
#